data_AF-A0A8X7CAT4-F1
#
_entry.id   AF-A0A8X7CAT4-F1
#
_cell.length_a   1.000
_cell.length_b   1.000
_cell.length_c   1.000
_cell.angle_alpha   90.00
_cell.angle_beta   90.00
_cell.angle_gamma   90.00
#
_symmetry.space_group_name_H-M   'P 1'
#
loop_
_entity.id
_entity.type
_entity.pdbx_description
1 polymer ?
#
loop_
_entity_poly.entity_id
_entity_poly.type
_entity_poly.pdbx_seq_one_letter_code
_entity_poly.pdbx_strand_id
1 'polypeptide(L)'
;MSSATNHFKENSIVKITIHYCDLKPEKLLVQPIVCMHIVDSIHGFYVKKQDRERAVTSFYETQRNDIDYIMPILTQPCTNVGKRFQLLSWEESFILNENLDHLLKKEISTVLFFEVMWHIFYKKISIN
;
A
#
# COMPACT_ATOMS: atom_id res chain seq x y z
N MET A 1 26.93 32.09 14.89
CA MET A 1 27.23 31.34 13.66
C MET A 1 26.78 29.90 13.87
N SER A 2 25.53 29.57 13.54
CA SER A 2 24.99 28.20 13.61
C SER A 2 24.45 27.83 12.24
N SER A 3 25.31 27.31 11.38
CA SER A 3 24.97 26.78 10.07
C SER A 3 25.29 25.29 10.06
N ALA A 4 24.53 24.50 10.82
CA ALA A 4 24.71 23.05 10.84
C ALA A 4 23.47 22.32 11.38
N THR A 5 22.27 22.55 10.83
CA THR A 5 21.09 21.71 11.21
C THR A 5 19.94 21.65 10.21
N ASN A 6 20.04 22.18 8.98
CA ASN A 6 18.89 22.25 8.07
C ASN A 6 19.07 21.50 6.73
N HIS A 7 19.88 20.44 6.67
CA HIS A 7 20.14 19.72 5.40
C HIS A 7 19.69 18.25 5.36
N PHE A 8 19.01 17.74 6.39
CA PHE A 8 18.58 16.32 6.48
C PHE A 8 17.11 16.06 6.15
N LYS A 9 16.35 17.06 5.67
CA LYS A 9 14.89 16.91 5.42
C LYS A 9 14.50 16.77 3.95
N GLU A 10 15.44 16.46 3.07
CA GLU A 10 15.16 16.08 1.69
C GLU A 10 15.25 14.55 1.58
N ASN A 11 14.13 13.91 1.20
CA ASN A 11 13.99 12.48 0.88
C ASN A 11 13.80 11.48 2.05
N SER A 12 12.89 11.73 2.99
CA SER A 12 12.38 10.64 3.82
C SER A 12 11.43 9.75 3.00
N ILE A 13 11.74 8.47 2.90
CA ILE A 13 10.87 7.42 2.33
C ILE A 13 10.13 6.74 3.48
N VAL A 14 8.84 6.45 3.32
CA VAL A 14 8.05 5.70 4.30
C VAL A 14 7.96 4.24 3.90
N LYS A 15 8.22 3.34 4.86
CA LYS A 15 8.09 1.89 4.69
C LYS A 15 7.02 1.35 5.63
N ILE A 16 6.05 0.62 5.08
CA ILE A 16 4.97 -0.04 5.83
C ILE A 16 5.04 -1.54 5.52
N THR A 17 5.19 -2.37 6.54
CA THR A 17 5.32 -3.83 6.37
C THR A 17 4.05 -4.52 6.85
N ILE A 18 3.48 -5.39 6.00
CA ILE A 18 2.48 -6.38 6.42
C ILE A 18 3.20 -7.69 6.73
N HIS A 19 3.19 -8.09 8.00
CA HIS A 19 3.74 -9.37 8.41
C HIS A 19 2.74 -10.50 8.11
N TYR A 20 1.66 -10.56 8.88
CA TYR A 20 0.64 -11.60 8.78
C TYR A 20 -0.77 -11.07 9.08
N CYS A 21 -1.77 -11.89 8.74
CA CYS A 21 -3.16 -11.67 9.11
C CYS A 21 -3.79 -13.00 9.58
N ASP A 22 -4.52 -12.93 10.70
CA ASP A 22 -5.28 -14.06 11.27
C ASP A 22 -6.64 -14.26 10.57
N LEU A 23 -6.68 -14.04 9.26
CA LEU A 23 -7.86 -14.27 8.46
C LEU A 23 -8.04 -15.77 8.26
N LYS A 24 -9.20 -16.32 8.62
CA LYS A 24 -9.55 -17.71 8.31
C LYS A 24 -10.06 -17.79 6.86
N PRO A 25 -9.29 -18.28 5.89
CA PRO A 25 -9.80 -18.40 4.53
C PRO A 25 -10.89 -19.47 4.51
N GLU A 26 -12.12 -19.12 4.13
CA GLU A 26 -13.17 -20.11 3.87
C GLU A 26 -12.78 -21.10 2.77
N LYS A 27 -11.81 -20.73 1.92
CA LYS A 27 -11.25 -21.57 0.85
C LYS A 27 -9.73 -21.48 0.83
N LEU A 28 -9.05 -22.56 1.19
CA LEU A 28 -7.58 -22.72 1.20
C LEU A 28 -6.89 -22.57 -0.18
N LEU A 29 -7.66 -22.42 -1.26
CA LEU A 29 -7.16 -22.37 -2.64
C LEU A 29 -6.92 -20.96 -3.15
N VAL A 30 -7.22 -19.93 -2.37
CA VAL A 30 -7.05 -18.54 -2.81
C VAL A 30 -5.76 -17.96 -2.22
N GLN A 31 -4.96 -17.30 -3.07
CA GLN A 31 -3.80 -16.51 -2.68
C GLN A 31 -4.24 -15.04 -2.64
N PRO A 32 -4.74 -14.53 -1.51
CA PRO A 32 -5.25 -13.18 -1.45
C PRO A 32 -4.14 -12.15 -1.65
N ILE A 33 -4.55 -11.01 -2.16
CA ILE A 33 -3.74 -9.81 -2.34
C ILE A 33 -4.25 -8.78 -1.34
N VAL A 34 -3.37 -7.95 -0.79
CA VAL A 34 -3.78 -6.77 -0.03
C VAL A 34 -3.61 -5.54 -0.89
N CYS A 35 -4.67 -4.74 -0.99
CA CYS A 35 -4.61 -3.38 -1.52
C CYS A 35 -4.54 -2.39 -0.35
N MET A 36 -3.45 -1.66 -0.25
CA MET A 36 -3.30 -0.58 0.73
C MET A 36 -3.78 0.74 0.13
N HIS A 37 -4.69 1.41 0.83
CA HIS A 37 -5.23 2.71 0.48
C HIS A 37 -4.78 3.74 1.51
N ILE A 38 -4.40 4.93 1.05
CA ILE A 38 -4.04 6.07 1.91
C ILE A 38 -5.07 7.18 1.71
N VAL A 39 -5.93 7.37 2.70
CA VAL A 39 -7.13 8.21 2.58
C VAL A 39 -7.09 9.30 3.65
N ASP A 40 -7.47 10.51 3.26
CA ASP A 40 -7.81 11.57 4.21
C ASP A 40 -9.23 11.32 4.72
N SER A 41 -9.34 10.87 5.97
CA SER A 41 -10.62 10.51 6.57
C SER A 41 -11.57 11.69 6.80
N ILE A 42 -11.08 12.93 6.72
CA ILE A 42 -11.95 14.12 6.81
C ILE A 42 -12.86 14.20 5.58
N HIS A 43 -12.30 13.95 4.39
CA HIS A 43 -13.00 14.12 3.12
C HIS A 43 -13.34 12.80 2.43
N GLY A 44 -12.73 11.68 2.85
CA GLY A 44 -12.87 10.36 2.24
C GLY A 44 -12.13 10.20 0.90
N PHE A 45 -11.30 11.17 0.52
CA PHE A 45 -10.50 11.12 -0.70
C PHE A 45 -9.10 10.57 -0.46
N TYR A 46 -8.46 10.06 -1.50
CA TYR A 46 -7.04 9.70 -1.44
C TYR A 46 -6.18 10.91 -1.07
N VAL A 47 -5.16 10.68 -0.24
CA VAL A 47 -4.21 11.73 0.15
C VAL A 47 -3.49 12.23 -1.10
N LYS A 48 -3.43 13.55 -1.26
CA LYS A 48 -2.70 14.19 -2.35
C LYS A 48 -1.20 13.99 -2.17
N LYS A 49 -0.45 13.90 -3.27
CA LYS A 49 1.02 13.85 -3.22
C LYS A 49 1.56 15.19 -2.72
N GLN A 50 2.68 15.18 -1.99
CA GLN A 50 3.39 16.41 -1.66
C GLN A 50 3.91 17.11 -2.92
N ASP A 51 4.39 16.32 -3.88
CA ASP A 51 4.84 16.75 -5.19
C ASP A 51 4.08 15.96 -6.26
N ARG A 52 3.31 16.66 -7.11
CA ARG A 52 2.50 16.06 -8.17
C ARG A 52 3.36 15.31 -9.18
N GLU A 53 4.56 15.79 -9.45
CA GLU A 53 5.46 15.25 -10.49
C GLU A 53 6.24 14.03 -10.00
N ARG A 54 6.14 13.69 -8.70
CA ARG A 54 6.81 12.54 -8.11
C ARG A 54 5.91 11.31 -8.08
N ALA A 55 6.47 10.18 -8.50
CA ALA A 55 5.88 8.88 -8.25
C ALA A 55 6.10 8.52 -6.78
N VAL A 56 5.02 8.37 -6.02
CA VAL A 56 5.03 7.92 -4.63
C VAL A 56 5.03 6.40 -4.55
N THR A 57 4.19 5.76 -5.35
CA THR A 57 3.96 4.30 -5.24
C THR A 57 4.37 3.51 -6.46
N SER A 58 4.17 4.10 -7.63
CA SER A 58 4.33 3.43 -8.91
C SER A 58 4.76 4.42 -9.97
N PHE A 59 5.62 3.96 -10.88
CA PHE A 59 6.05 4.74 -12.03
C PHE A 59 4.89 5.24 -12.91
N TYR A 60 3.73 4.56 -12.89
CA TYR A 60 2.58 4.98 -13.69
C TYR A 60 1.88 6.24 -13.13
N GLU A 61 2.10 6.61 -11.86
CA GLU A 61 1.51 7.82 -11.27
C GLU A 61 1.96 9.12 -11.96
N THR A 62 3.15 9.12 -12.58
CA THR A 62 3.71 10.28 -13.28
C THR A 62 3.50 10.25 -14.79
N GLN A 63 3.09 9.11 -15.34
CA GLN A 63 2.72 9.03 -16.77
C GLN A 63 1.34 9.66 -17.06
N ARG A 64 0.57 9.91 -16.00
CA ARG A 64 -0.80 10.40 -16.07
C ARG A 64 -0.88 11.75 -15.37
N ASN A 65 -0.95 12.80 -16.17
CA ASN A 65 -1.00 14.18 -15.68
C ASN A 65 -2.25 14.46 -14.84
N ASP A 66 -3.28 13.61 -14.85
CA ASP A 66 -4.51 13.74 -14.06
C ASP A 66 -4.39 13.20 -12.63
N ILE A 67 -3.30 12.51 -12.27
CA ILE A 67 -3.14 11.86 -10.97
C ILE A 67 -2.32 12.75 -10.03
N ASP A 68 -2.99 13.40 -9.07
CA ASP A 68 -2.37 14.24 -8.03
C ASP A 68 -2.42 13.63 -6.63
N TYR A 69 -2.86 12.38 -6.51
CA TYR A 69 -2.99 11.63 -5.27
C TYR A 69 -2.11 10.38 -5.24
N ILE A 70 -1.88 9.86 -4.04
CA ILE A 70 -1.13 8.63 -3.80
C ILE A 70 -2.04 7.46 -4.21
N MET A 71 -1.66 6.73 -5.25
CA MET A 71 -2.46 5.61 -5.73
C MET A 71 -2.44 4.45 -4.73
N PRO A 72 -3.51 3.63 -4.68
CA PRO A 72 -3.48 2.38 -3.93
C PRO A 72 -2.38 1.44 -4.42
N ILE A 73 -1.80 0.68 -3.50
CA ILE A 73 -0.72 -0.26 -3.80
C ILE A 73 -1.16 -1.68 -3.47
N LEU A 74 -0.89 -2.59 -4.40
CA LEU A 74 -1.17 -4.01 -4.22
C LEU A 74 0.09 -4.74 -3.76
N THR A 75 -0.07 -5.69 -2.85
CA THR A 75 0.94 -6.72 -2.60
C THR A 75 0.99 -7.71 -3.76
N GLN A 76 1.99 -8.57 -3.77
CA GLN A 76 1.89 -9.84 -4.47
C GLN A 76 0.84 -10.76 -3.81
N PRO A 77 0.32 -11.77 -4.53
CA PRO A 77 -0.49 -12.81 -3.92
C PRO A 77 0.25 -13.50 -2.77
N CYS A 78 -0.45 -13.74 -1.66
CA CYS A 78 0.09 -14.43 -0.50
C CYS A 78 0.62 -15.82 -0.89
N THR A 79 1.91 -16.09 -0.61
CA THR A 79 2.58 -17.34 -1.00
C THR A 79 2.53 -18.42 0.09
N ASN A 80 2.40 -18.02 1.36
CA ASN A 80 2.51 -18.90 2.51
C ASN A 80 1.21 -18.94 3.31
N VAL A 81 0.58 -20.12 3.35
CA VAL A 81 -0.56 -20.42 4.24
C VAL A 81 -0.07 -21.45 5.27
N GLY A 82 0.08 -21.02 6.52
CA GLY A 82 0.56 -21.91 7.58
C GLY A 82 -0.44 -23.04 7.84
N LYS A 83 -0.08 -24.30 7.48
CA LYS A 83 -0.97 -25.48 7.59
C LYS A 83 -1.54 -25.72 9.00
N ARG A 84 -0.85 -25.26 10.06
CA ARG A 84 -1.27 -25.44 11.46
C ARG A 84 -2.11 -24.30 12.04
N PHE A 85 -1.94 -23.07 11.55
CA PHE A 85 -2.52 -21.87 12.17
C PHE A 85 -3.48 -21.08 11.27
N GLN A 86 -3.69 -21.49 10.01
CA GLN A 86 -4.51 -20.74 9.04
C GLN A 86 -4.06 -19.28 8.89
N LEU A 87 -2.77 -19.01 9.11
CA LEU A 87 -2.18 -17.68 8.98
C LEU A 87 -1.82 -17.41 7.53
N LEU A 88 -2.22 -16.25 7.03
CA LEU A 88 -1.75 -15.70 5.76
C LEU A 88 -0.58 -14.76 6.05
N SER A 89 0.56 -15.00 5.42
CA SER A 89 1.75 -14.16 5.56
C SER A 89 2.16 -13.61 4.21
N TRP A 90 2.30 -12.28 4.13
CA TRP A 90 2.88 -11.61 2.97
C TRP A 90 4.37 -11.35 3.19
N GLU A 91 4.75 -10.94 4.41
CA GLU A 91 6.10 -10.42 4.70
C GLU A 91 6.56 -9.39 3.66
N GLU A 92 5.61 -8.62 3.13
CA GLU A 92 5.81 -7.64 2.08
C GLU A 92 5.77 -6.23 2.66
N SER A 93 6.57 -5.34 2.09
CA SER A 93 6.62 -3.94 2.48
C SER A 93 6.21 -3.03 1.35
N PHE A 94 5.26 -2.14 1.62
CA PHE A 94 5.00 -0.98 0.79
C PHE A 94 6.07 0.08 1.02
N ILE A 95 6.65 0.57 -0.07
CA ILE A 95 7.60 1.66 -0.05
C ILE A 95 6.93 2.87 -0.68
N LEU A 96 6.78 3.94 0.11
CA LEU A 96 6.21 5.19 -0.33
C LEU A 96 7.33 6.21 -0.44
N ASN A 97 7.56 6.71 -1.65
CA ASN A 97 8.43 7.86 -1.89
C ASN A 97 7.69 9.16 -1.52
N GLU A 98 7.26 9.26 -0.27
CA GLU A 98 6.52 10.38 0.29
C GLU A 98 7.03 10.69 1.69
N ASN A 99 7.01 11.98 2.06
CA ASN A 99 7.52 12.41 3.35
C ASN A 99 6.53 12.03 4.46
N LEU A 100 7.03 11.44 5.55
CA LEU A 100 6.20 11.10 6.71
C LEU A 100 5.52 12.35 7.30
N ASP A 101 6.23 13.48 7.36
CA ASP A 101 5.67 14.75 7.84
C ASP A 101 4.50 15.22 6.98
N HIS A 102 4.51 14.90 5.67
CA HIS A 102 3.40 15.21 4.78
C HIS A 102 2.16 14.38 5.13
N LEU A 103 2.34 13.07 5.35
CA LEU A 103 1.27 12.15 5.73
C LEU A 103 0.71 12.43 7.12
N LEU A 104 1.47 13.08 8.01
CA LEU A 104 1.09 13.39 9.39
C LEU A 104 0.71 14.86 9.62
N LYS A 105 0.49 15.65 8.55
CA LYS A 105 0.04 17.04 8.65
C LYS A 105 -1.27 17.15 9.43
N LYS A 106 -1.41 18.20 10.25
CA LYS A 106 -2.62 18.40 11.08
C LYS A 106 -3.89 18.61 10.25
N GLU A 107 -3.75 19.13 9.03
CA GLU A 107 -4.86 19.38 8.11
C GLU A 107 -5.36 18.12 7.40
N ILE A 108 -4.63 17.00 7.50
CA ILE A 108 -4.95 15.73 6.84
C ILE A 108 -5.12 14.67 7.93
N SER A 109 -6.28 14.00 7.97
CA SER A 109 -6.48 12.88 8.88
C SER A 109 -6.21 11.56 8.16
N THR A 110 -4.92 11.27 7.94
CA THR A 110 -4.48 10.10 7.16
C THR A 110 -4.86 8.79 7.85
N VAL A 111 -5.58 7.94 7.12
CA VAL A 111 -5.94 6.58 7.48
C VAL A 111 -5.41 5.61 6.43
N LEU A 112 -4.84 4.50 6.89
CA LEU A 112 -4.44 3.39 6.05
C LEU A 112 -5.52 2.32 6.08
N PHE A 113 -6.13 2.03 4.93
CA PHE A 113 -7.01 0.88 4.78
C PHE A 113 -6.28 -0.25 4.08
N PHE A 114 -6.53 -1.48 4.54
CA PHE A 114 -6.00 -2.70 3.94
C PHE A 114 -7.18 -3.53 3.45
N GLU A 115 -7.45 -3.48 2.15
CA GLU A 115 -8.49 -4.28 1.51
C GLU A 115 -7.89 -5.65 1.13
N VAL A 116 -8.47 -6.73 1.67
CA VAL A 116 -8.07 -8.09 1.29
C VAL A 116 -8.90 -8.54 0.10
N MET A 117 -8.24 -8.77 -1.04
CA MET A 117 -8.85 -9.15 -2.31
C MET A 117 -8.52 -10.60 -2.66
N TRP A 118 -9.50 -11.34 -3.18
CA TRP A 118 -9.32 -12.71 -3.69
C TRP A 118 -9.51 -12.75 -5.21
N HIS A 119 -8.48 -13.15 -5.96
CA HIS A 119 -8.66 -13.49 -7.37
C HIS A 119 -9.12 -14.94 -7.51
N ILE A 120 -10.32 -15.16 -8.04
CA ILE A 120 -10.83 -16.51 -8.34
C ILE A 120 -10.25 -16.93 -9.69
N PHE A 121 -9.19 -17.74 -9.69
CA PHE A 121 -8.76 -18.40 -10.93
C PHE A 121 -9.82 -19.41 -11.36
N TYR A 122 -10.61 -19.09 -12.39
CA TYR A 122 -11.38 -20.11 -13.10
C TYR A 122 -10.40 -21.01 -13.86
N LYS A 123 -10.07 -22.17 -13.29
CA LYS A 123 -9.40 -23.22 -14.04
C LYS A 123 -10.34 -23.63 -15.18
N LYS A 124 -10.00 -23.28 -16.42
CA LYS A 124 -10.72 -23.74 -17.61
C LYS A 124 -10.64 -25.27 -17.60
N ILE A 125 -11.75 -25.93 -17.27
CA ILE A 125 -11.89 -27.37 -17.44
C ILE A 125 -12.04 -27.58 -18.96
N SER A 126 -10.97 -27.98 -19.63
CA SER A 126 -11.10 -28.56 -20.97
C SER A 126 -11.78 -29.91 -20.81
N ILE A 127 -13.03 -29.99 -21.22
CA ILE A 127 -13.72 -31.26 -21.43
C ILE A 127 -13.25 -31.73 -22.82
N ASN A 128 -12.50 -32.84 -22.86
CA ASN A 128 -12.15 -33.55 -24.08
C ASN A 128 -13.38 -34.26 -24.65
#